data_AF-A0A838FYL8-F1
#
_entry.id   AF-A0A838FYL8-F1
#
_cell.length_a   1.000
_cell.length_b   1.000
_cell.length_c   1.000
_cell.angle_alpha   90.00
_cell.angle_beta   90.00
_cell.angle_gamma   90.00
#
_symmetry.space_group_name_H-M   'P 1'
#
loop_
_entity.id
_entity.type
_entity.pdbx_description
1 polymer ?
#
loop_
_entity_poly.entity_id
_entity_poly.type
_entity_poly.pdbx_seq_one_letter_code
_entity_poly.pdbx_strand_id
1 'polypeptide(L)' 'RGQRNAWVLLATVAPELAEWAAFFAAGSAKRAAAEAGRARAVTMREADDLLRDAAQFVEVVERCLERAP' A
#
# COMPACT_ATOMS: atom_id res chain seq x y z
N ARG A 1 -5.74 -18.46 -6.31
CA ARG A 1 -5.11 -17.56 -7.31
C ARG A 1 -5.32 -16.15 -6.79
N GLY A 2 -4.29 -15.49 -6.26
CA GLY A 2 -4.42 -14.10 -5.84
C GLY A 2 -4.74 -13.27 -7.08
N GLN A 3 -5.86 -12.55 -7.05
CA GLN A 3 -6.16 -11.52 -8.05
C GLN A 3 -4.89 -10.67 -8.22
N ARG A 4 -4.47 -10.36 -9.45
CA ARG A 4 -3.41 -9.35 -9.63
C ARG A 4 -3.96 -8.06 -8.99
N ASN A 5 -3.53 -7.77 -7.76
CA ASN A 5 -3.96 -6.58 -7.06
C ASN A 5 -3.31 -5.38 -7.77
N ALA A 6 -3.89 -4.20 -7.59
CA ALA A 6 -3.38 -2.98 -8.22
C ALA A 6 -1.88 -2.76 -7.94
N TRP A 7 -1.35 -3.26 -6.82
CA TRP A 7 0.06 -3.15 -6.45
C TRP A 7 0.99 -3.96 -7.35
N VAL A 8 0.61 -5.18 -7.76
CA VAL A 8 1.40 -5.96 -8.72
C VAL A 8 1.50 -5.25 -10.08
N LEU A 9 0.40 -4.62 -10.51
CA LEU A 9 0.40 -3.82 -11.72
C LEU A 9 1.25 -2.56 -11.56
N LEU A 10 1.13 -1.86 -10.44
CA LEU A 10 1.89 -0.65 -10.13
C LEU A 10 3.40 -0.91 -10.22
N ALA A 11 3.90 -1.99 -9.62
CA ALA A 11 5.32 -2.36 -9.69
C ALA A 11 5.79 -2.64 -11.13
N THR A 12 4.88 -3.01 -12.04
CA THR A 12 5.20 -3.25 -13.45
C THR A 12 5.22 -1.95 -14.26
N VAL A 13 4.26 -1.05 -14.04
CA VAL A 13 4.11 0.18 -14.84
C VAL A 13 4.90 1.37 -14.29
N ALA A 14 5.23 1.35 -12.99
CA ALA A 14 6.03 2.36 -12.30
C ALA A 14 7.04 1.65 -11.38
N PRO A 15 8.15 1.10 -11.94
CA PRO A 15 9.16 0.36 -11.18
C PRO A 15 9.79 1.16 -10.04
N GLU A 16 9.84 2.49 -10.15
CA GLU A 16 10.28 3.41 -9.11
C GLU A 16 9.38 3.38 -7.85
N LEU A 17 8.16 2.85 -7.96
CA LEU A 17 7.22 2.65 -6.86
C LEU A 17 7.16 1.19 -6.40
N ALA A 18 8.03 0.30 -6.89
CA ALA A 18 7.95 -1.14 -6.65
C ALA A 18 8.10 -1.52 -5.17
N GLU A 19 8.93 -0.81 -4.41
CA GLU A 19 9.10 -1.05 -2.98
C GLU A 19 7.81 -0.77 -2.20
N TRP A 20 7.19 0.38 -2.47
CA TRP A 20 5.87 0.74 -1.93
C TRP A 20 4.79 -0.26 -2.34
N ALA A 21 4.79 -0.67 -3.61
CA ALA A 21 3.85 -1.67 -4.11
C ALA A 21 3.99 -3.02 -3.38
N ALA A 22 5.21 -3.49 -3.15
CA ALA A 22 5.47 -4.71 -2.39
C ALA A 22 5.00 -4.59 -0.93
N PHE A 23 5.27 -3.45 -0.30
CA PHE A 23 4.84 -3.15 1.07
C PHE A 23 3.31 -3.22 1.22
N PHE A 24 2.55 -2.50 0.39
CA PHE A 24 1.08 -2.51 0.48
C PHE A 24 0.46 -3.85 0.04
N ALA A 25 1.11 -4.57 -0.88
CA ALA A 25 0.68 -5.92 -1.24
C ALA A 25 0.79 -6.87 -0.03
N ALA A 26 1.89 -6.82 0.72
CA ALA A 26 2.09 -7.64 1.92
C ALA A 26 1.07 -7.31 3.03
N GLY A 27 0.71 -6.04 3.19
CA GLY A 27 -0.29 -5.59 4.17
C GLY A 27 -1.76 -5.89 3.81
N SER A 28 -2.05 -6.26 2.55
CA SER A 28 -3.42 -6.36 2.04
C SER A 28 -4.30 -7.41 2.76
N ALA A 29 -3.74 -8.55 3.15
CA ALA A 29 -4.48 -9.60 3.88
C ALA A 29 -4.85 -9.14 5.30
N LYS A 30 -3.97 -8.38 5.96
CA LYS A 30 -4.20 -7.82 7.29
C LYS A 30 -5.30 -6.75 7.25
N ARG A 31 -5.27 -5.87 6.24
CA ARG A 31 -6.34 -4.91 5.97
C ARG A 31 -7.69 -5.60 5.71
N ALA A 32 -7.72 -6.62 4.85
CA ALA A 32 -8.96 -7.36 4.56
C ALA A 32 -9.53 -8.04 5.81
N ALA A 33 -8.68 -8.57 6.70
CA ALA A 33 -9.11 -9.13 7.98
C ALA A 33 -9.71 -8.07 8.91
N ALA A 34 -9.13 -6.87 8.95
CA ALA A 34 -9.66 -5.73 9.71
C ALA A 34 -11.01 -5.23 9.14
N GLU A 35 -11.12 -5.08 7.81
CA GLU A 35 -12.36 -4.69 7.11
C GLU A 35 -13.50 -5.70 7.33
N ALA A 36 -13.18 -6.99 7.47
CA ALA A 36 -14.13 -8.04 7.80
C ALA A 36 -14.58 -8.03 9.28
N GLY A 37 -14.16 -7.05 10.09
CA GLY A 37 -14.57 -6.91 11.48
C GLY A 37 -13.94 -7.91 12.44
N ARG A 38 -12.82 -8.57 12.06
CA ARG A 38 -12.11 -9.46 12.99
C ARG A 38 -11.52 -8.65 14.14
N ALA A 39 -11.97 -8.95 15.36
CA ALA A 39 -11.42 -8.34 16.57
C ALA A 39 -9.91 -8.58 16.65
N ARG A 40 -9.15 -7.50 16.94
CA ARG A 40 -7.68 -7.51 17.11
C ARG A 40 -6.87 -7.89 15.86
N ALA A 41 -7.41 -7.73 14.65
CA ALA A 41 -6.65 -7.96 13.41
C ALA A 41 -5.44 -7.00 13.26
N VAL A 42 -5.53 -5.79 13.83
CA VAL A 42 -4.48 -4.78 13.89
C VAL A 42 -4.50 -4.09 15.25
N THR A 43 -3.34 -3.63 15.71
CA THR A 43 -3.23 -2.71 16.85
C THR A 43 -3.39 -1.26 16.39
N MET A 44 -3.68 -0.34 17.31
CA MET A 44 -3.72 1.10 16.97
C MET A 44 -2.38 1.59 16.41
N ARG A 45 -1.25 1.15 16.99
CA ARG A 45 0.07 1.56 16.51
C ARG A 45 0.33 1.12 15.08
N GLU A 46 -0.04 -0.11 14.74
CA GLU A 46 0.11 -0.63 13.38
C GLU A 46 -0.79 0.10 12.38
N ALA A 47 -1.97 0.54 12.81
CA ALA A 47 -2.85 1.38 11.99
C ALA A 47 -2.25 2.78 11.77
N ASP A 48 -1.74 3.41 12.83
CA ASP A 48 -1.09 4.72 12.76
C ASP A 48 0.16 4.71 11.86
N ASP A 49 0.98 3.67 11.99
CA ASP A 49 2.17 3.50 11.15
C ASP A 49 1.76 3.28 9.68
N LEU A 50 0.72 2.46 9.41
CA LEU A 50 0.20 2.29 8.05
C LEU A 50 -0.36 3.60 7.45
N LEU A 51 -1.02 4.42 8.26
CA LEU A 51 -1.52 5.73 7.81
C LEU A 51 -0.37 6.69 7.49
N ARG A 52 0.70 6.70 8.30
CA ARG A 52 1.90 7.49 8.03
C ARG A 52 2.56 7.05 6.72
N ASP A 53 2.73 5.74 6.54
CA ASP A 53 3.34 5.16 5.35
C ASP A 53 2.50 5.44 4.10
N ALA A 54 1.17 5.39 4.21
CA ALA A 54 0.26 5.76 3.13
C ALA A 54 0.36 7.24 2.74
N ALA A 55 0.47 8.14 3.72
CA ALA A 55 0.66 9.56 3.45
C ALA A 55 1.98 9.82 2.72
N GLN A 56 3.07 9.21 3.18
CA GLN A 56 4.38 9.31 2.52
C GLN A 56 4.35 8.76 1.09
N PHE A 57 3.65 7.65 0.86
CA PHE A 57 3.48 7.10 -0.48
C PHE A 57 2.78 8.07 -1.42
N VAL A 58 1.73 8.77 -0.96
CA VAL A 58 1.03 9.77 -1.77
C VAL A 58 1.97 10.91 -2.16
N GLU A 59 2.76 11.44 -1.23
CA GLU A 59 3.75 12.49 -1.53
C GLU A 59 4.79 12.03 -2.57
N VAL A 60 5.20 10.75 -2.51
CA VAL A 60 6.12 10.17 -3.52
C VAL A 60 5.44 10.10 -4.89
N VAL A 61 4.19 9.64 -4.94
CA VAL A 61 3.41 9.55 -6.18
C VAL A 61 3.21 10.93 -6.80
N GLU A 62 2.83 11.94 -6.00
CA GLU A 62 2.66 13.32 -6.46
C GLU A 62 3.96 13.84 -7.10
N ARG A 63 5.09 13.65 -6.43
CA ARG A 63 6.41 14.04 -6.98
C ARG A 63 6.79 13.28 -8.25
N CYS A 64 6.39 12.01 -8.39
CA CYS A 64 6.61 11.26 -9.62
C CYS A 64 5.77 11.83 -10.77
N LEU A 65 4.51 12.19 -10.52
CA LEU A 65 3.61 12.77 -11.51
C LEU A 65 4.06 14.18 -11.95
N GLU A 66 4.58 14.99 -11.05
CA GLU A 66 5.15 16.31 -11.36
C GLU A 66 6.39 16.24 -12.28
N ARG A 67 7.08 15.09 -12.27
CA ARG A 67 8.29 14.85 -13.07
C ARG A 67 8.01 14.14 -14.39
N ALA A 68 6.79 13.61 -14.57
CA ALA A 68 6.40 12.96 -15.80
C ALA A 68 6.23 14.03 -16.91
N PRO A 69 6.79 13.81 -18.12
CA PRO A 69 6.73 14.77 -19.23
C PRO A 69 5.33 14.93 -19.83
#